data_AF-A0A2U8XEB5-F1
#
_entry.id   AF-A0A2U8XEB5-F1
#
_cell.length_a   1.000
_cell.length_b   1.000
_cell.length_c   1.000
_cell.angle_alpha   90.00
_cell.angle_beta   90.00
_cell.angle_gamma   90.00
#
_symmetry.space_group_name_H-M   'P 1'
#
loop_
_entity.id
_entity.type
_entity.pdbx_description
1 polymer ?
#
loop_
_entity_poly.entity_id
_entity_poly.type
_entity_poly.pdbx_seq_one_letter_code
_entity_poly.pdbx_strand_id
1 'polypeptide(L)'
;MLSMLLYILSASYLLEWLLIMVNSISMEVMLLIDWVSLLFISFIMLISSMILLYSFVYMKSDKFIKRFIFLIILFVMSMVLMIISPSIISIMFGWDGLGLVSYCLIIFYQNYSSFNSGMVTVLCNRVGDVGLLMVISLLMVSGSWNLMLYPYEGKLVAFMMLIAAITKSAQIPFSTWLPLAMAAPTPVSALVHSSTLVTAGVYLMIRFNELLMESELNKILFFLSVFTMFMSGLMANLEVDLKKVIALSTLSQLGLMMMILSLGWKMVAFYHLLVHAIFKSMLFMCAGTIIHSMMNNQDIRLFGNLKEVAPFVMMSFFVASLALCGFPFMAGFYSKDLIMELVYSINLNYYMLLFIMVSLLSYSLKLSWWFSLLIFMYI
;
A
#
# COMPACT_ATOMS: atom_id res chain seq x y z
N MET A 1 -19.28 3.62 -11.31
CA MET A 1 -20.15 4.39 -12.23
C MET A 1 -20.13 5.88 -11.92
N LEU A 2 -20.45 6.29 -10.68
CA LEU A 2 -20.39 7.70 -10.25
C LEU A 2 -19.02 8.35 -10.51
N SER A 3 -17.93 7.64 -10.20
CA SER A 3 -16.58 8.13 -10.45
C SER A 3 -16.28 8.42 -11.92
N MET A 4 -16.71 7.54 -12.83
CA MET A 4 -16.55 7.74 -14.27
C MET A 4 -17.41 8.89 -14.78
N LEU A 5 -18.59 9.09 -14.20
CA LEU A 5 -19.45 10.23 -14.53
C LEU A 5 -18.81 11.57 -14.13
N LEU A 6 -18.23 11.65 -12.93
CA LEU A 6 -17.47 12.85 -12.51
C LEU A 6 -16.24 13.10 -13.38
N TYR A 7 -15.57 12.04 -13.83
CA TYR A 7 -14.45 12.17 -14.75
C TYR A 7 -14.91 12.77 -16.10
N ILE A 8 -15.98 12.24 -16.68
CA ILE A 8 -16.55 12.74 -17.95
C ILE A 8 -17.03 14.20 -17.80
N LEU A 9 -17.64 14.54 -16.66
CA LEU A 9 -18.13 15.89 -16.38
C LEU A 9 -17.05 16.85 -15.88
N SER A 10 -15.81 16.38 -15.66
CA SER A 10 -14.72 17.13 -15.03
C SER A 10 -15.14 17.85 -13.73
N ALA A 11 -16.03 17.23 -12.96
CA ALA A 11 -16.62 17.83 -11.75
C ALA A 11 -15.98 17.26 -10.48
N SER A 12 -15.67 18.14 -9.53
CA SER A 12 -15.23 17.84 -8.18
C SER A 12 -16.15 18.53 -7.18
N TYR A 13 -16.66 17.81 -6.19
CA TYR A 13 -17.45 18.40 -5.11
C TYR A 13 -16.61 18.54 -3.86
N LEU A 14 -16.59 19.73 -3.29
CA LEU A 14 -15.91 20.05 -2.04
C LEU A 14 -16.98 20.48 -1.03
N LEU A 15 -17.14 19.69 0.02
CA LEU A 15 -18.06 19.95 1.13
C LEU A 15 -17.24 20.44 2.32
N GLU A 16 -17.51 21.66 2.77
CA GLU A 16 -16.82 22.30 3.89
C GLU A 16 -17.74 22.33 5.11
N TRP A 17 -17.25 21.83 6.24
CA TRP A 17 -17.94 21.98 7.52
C TRP A 17 -17.03 22.68 8.53
N LEU A 18 -17.38 23.92 8.86
CA LEU A 18 -16.74 24.71 9.91
C LEU A 18 -17.10 24.15 11.29
N LEU A 19 -16.10 23.57 11.98
CA LEU A 19 -16.25 23.09 13.35
C LEU A 19 -16.12 24.21 14.37
N ILE A 20 -15.00 24.94 14.33
CA ILE A 20 -14.65 25.94 15.35
C ILE A 20 -13.86 27.07 14.68
N MET A 21 -14.14 28.33 15.07
CA MET A 21 -13.33 29.49 14.73
C MET A 21 -12.61 29.98 15.99
N VAL A 22 -11.28 29.98 16.00
CA VAL A 22 -10.47 30.54 17.11
C VAL A 22 -9.48 31.55 16.56
N ASN A 23 -9.56 32.81 17.01
CA ASN A 23 -8.60 33.86 16.69
C ASN A 23 -8.10 33.84 15.23
N SER A 24 -9.02 33.97 14.27
CA SER A 24 -8.80 33.94 12.81
C SER A 24 -8.42 32.59 12.18
N ILE A 25 -8.27 31.53 12.96
CA ILE A 25 -8.02 30.17 12.46
C ILE A 25 -9.35 29.43 12.37
N SER A 26 -9.68 28.97 11.16
CA SER A 26 -10.86 28.14 10.90
C SER A 26 -10.52 26.65 10.99
N MET A 27 -11.20 25.95 11.89
CA MET A 27 -11.17 24.49 11.94
C MET A 27 -12.23 23.92 11.01
N GLU A 28 -11.81 23.46 9.84
CA GLU A 28 -12.70 22.92 8.82
C GLU A 28 -12.48 21.41 8.61
N VAL A 29 -13.58 20.66 8.66
CA VAL A 29 -13.63 19.31 8.10
C VAL A 29 -14.07 19.47 6.66
N MET A 30 -13.16 19.16 5.74
CA MET A 30 -13.46 19.18 4.32
C MET A 30 -13.62 17.75 3.80
N LEU A 31 -14.57 17.54 2.90
CA LEU A 31 -14.76 16.29 2.20
C LEU A 31 -14.68 16.57 0.70
N LEU A 32 -13.68 15.98 0.05
CA LEU A 32 -13.43 16.08 -1.38
C LEU A 32 -13.89 14.81 -2.10
N ILE A 33 -14.89 15.00 -2.96
CA ILE A 33 -15.51 13.96 -3.77
C ILE A 33 -15.10 14.21 -5.22
N ASP A 34 -14.02 13.54 -5.60
CA ASP A 34 -13.45 13.53 -6.94
C ASP A 34 -13.60 12.15 -7.57
N TRP A 35 -13.41 12.09 -8.89
CA TRP A 35 -13.28 10.80 -9.59
C TRP A 35 -12.16 9.92 -9.00
N VAL A 36 -11.04 10.49 -8.54
CA VAL A 36 -9.91 9.77 -7.90
C VAL A 36 -10.35 9.14 -6.58
N SER A 37 -10.94 9.92 -5.66
CA SER A 37 -11.35 9.41 -4.34
C SER A 37 -12.45 8.36 -4.49
N LEU A 38 -13.44 8.59 -5.36
CA LEU A 38 -14.53 7.63 -5.58
C LEU A 38 -14.08 6.35 -6.27
N LEU A 39 -13.17 6.41 -7.26
CA LEU A 39 -12.59 5.21 -7.83
C LEU A 39 -11.88 4.41 -6.74
N PHE A 40 -11.03 5.05 -5.94
CA PHE A 40 -10.27 4.33 -4.94
C PHE A 40 -11.17 3.70 -3.85
N ILE A 41 -12.18 4.42 -3.38
CA ILE A 41 -13.19 3.88 -2.45
C ILE A 41 -13.90 2.67 -3.06
N SER A 42 -14.27 2.72 -4.35
CA SER A 42 -14.94 1.58 -5.00
C SER A 42 -14.09 0.31 -5.01
N PHE A 43 -12.78 0.43 -5.26
CA PHE A 43 -11.85 -0.71 -5.21
C PHE A 43 -11.64 -1.22 -3.79
N ILE A 44 -11.49 -0.34 -2.80
CA ILE A 44 -11.34 -0.74 -1.38
C ILE A 44 -12.60 -1.45 -0.88
N MET A 45 -13.79 -0.95 -1.22
CA MET A 45 -15.05 -1.60 -0.84
C MET A 45 -15.21 -2.97 -1.53
N LEU A 46 -14.81 -3.08 -2.80
CA LEU A 46 -14.80 -4.37 -3.49
C LEU A 46 -13.84 -5.37 -2.82
N ILE A 47 -12.59 -4.98 -2.61
CA ILE A 47 -11.57 -5.85 -2.01
C ILE A 47 -11.96 -6.23 -0.57
N SER A 48 -12.43 -5.28 0.23
CA SER A 48 -12.83 -5.56 1.62
C SER A 48 -14.04 -6.48 1.70
N SER A 49 -15.03 -6.36 0.79
CA SER A 49 -16.16 -7.29 0.75
C SER A 49 -15.72 -8.74 0.47
N MET A 50 -14.78 -8.94 -0.45
CA MET A 50 -14.23 -10.27 -0.77
C MET A 50 -13.40 -10.83 0.39
N ILE A 51 -12.62 -9.97 1.06
CA ILE A 51 -11.82 -10.40 2.21
C ILE A 51 -12.70 -10.73 3.42
N LEU A 52 -13.80 -10.02 3.63
CA LEU A 52 -14.77 -10.36 4.68
C LEU A 52 -15.37 -11.75 4.42
N LEU A 53 -15.80 -12.05 3.19
CA LEU A 53 -16.28 -13.39 2.82
C LEU A 53 -15.20 -14.46 3.04
N TYR A 54 -13.97 -14.18 2.62
CA TYR A 54 -12.83 -15.07 2.86
C TYR A 54 -12.57 -15.31 4.35
N SER A 55 -12.68 -14.27 5.18
CA SER A 55 -12.41 -14.36 6.62
C SER A 55 -13.40 -15.26 7.37
N PHE A 56 -14.65 -15.35 6.93
CA PHE A 56 -15.64 -16.27 7.51
C PHE A 56 -15.25 -17.73 7.35
N VAL A 57 -14.59 -18.08 6.24
CA VAL A 57 -14.11 -19.44 5.99
C VAL A 57 -12.78 -19.68 6.70
N TYR A 58 -11.83 -18.75 6.57
CA TYR A 58 -10.48 -18.91 7.13
C TYR A 58 -10.48 -18.95 8.67
N MET A 59 -11.28 -18.10 9.33
CA MET A 59 -11.32 -17.99 10.80
C MET A 59 -12.50 -18.78 11.41
N LYS A 60 -13.08 -19.76 10.70
CA LYS A 60 -14.29 -20.48 11.15
C LYS A 60 -14.12 -21.16 12.50
N SER A 61 -12.91 -21.60 12.82
CA SER A 61 -12.57 -22.26 14.10
C SER A 61 -12.32 -21.29 15.26
N ASP A 62 -12.15 -20.00 15.00
CA ASP A 62 -11.72 -19.02 16.01
C ASP A 62 -12.90 -18.43 16.79
N LYS A 63 -12.80 -18.48 18.13
CA LYS A 63 -13.84 -17.99 19.04
C LYS A 63 -14.08 -16.48 18.95
N PHE A 64 -13.06 -15.70 18.55
CA PHE A 64 -13.09 -14.23 18.52
C PHE A 64 -13.38 -13.64 17.12
N ILE A 65 -14.02 -14.41 16.22
CA ILE A 65 -14.33 -13.96 14.86
C ILE A 65 -15.15 -12.66 14.81
N LYS A 66 -16.11 -12.46 15.73
CA LYS A 66 -16.92 -11.22 15.78
C LYS A 66 -16.04 -9.99 16.01
N ARG A 67 -15.11 -10.06 16.97
CA ARG A 67 -14.14 -8.99 17.26
C ARG A 67 -13.27 -8.70 16.03
N PHE A 68 -12.81 -9.74 15.36
CA PHE A 68 -12.01 -9.62 14.14
C PHE A 68 -12.74 -8.88 13.03
N ILE A 69 -14.02 -9.21 12.79
CA ILE A 69 -14.85 -8.55 11.77
C ILE A 69 -15.06 -7.06 12.11
N PHE A 70 -15.35 -6.73 13.38
CA PHE A 70 -15.47 -5.32 13.80
C PHE A 70 -14.18 -4.52 13.57
N LEU A 71 -13.01 -5.13 13.84
CA LEU A 71 -11.72 -4.48 13.57
C LEU A 71 -11.49 -4.26 12.06
N ILE A 72 -11.85 -5.22 11.20
CA ILE A 72 -11.76 -5.02 9.75
C ILE A 72 -12.67 -3.87 9.29
N ILE A 73 -13.91 -3.82 9.77
CA ILE A 73 -14.85 -2.76 9.39
C ILE A 73 -14.32 -1.39 9.84
N LEU A 74 -13.83 -1.29 11.08
CA LEU A 74 -13.24 -0.05 11.60
C LEU A 74 -12.03 0.40 10.79
N PHE A 75 -11.21 -0.56 10.34
CA PHE A 75 -10.06 -0.31 9.49
C PHE A 75 -10.46 0.20 8.08
N VAL A 76 -11.52 -0.34 7.49
CA VAL A 76 -12.04 0.15 6.20
C VAL A 76 -12.62 1.55 6.36
N MET A 77 -13.34 1.82 7.46
CA MET A 77 -13.89 3.16 7.73
C MET A 77 -12.80 4.22 7.91
N SER A 78 -11.71 3.91 8.62
CA SER A 78 -10.59 4.86 8.76
C SER A 78 -9.88 5.12 7.43
N MET A 79 -9.76 4.12 6.56
CA MET A 79 -9.25 4.31 5.20
C MET A 79 -10.13 5.23 4.37
N VAL A 80 -11.46 5.00 4.38
CA VAL A 80 -12.42 5.84 3.64
C VAL A 80 -12.37 7.28 4.14
N LEU A 81 -12.29 7.49 5.46
CA LEU A 81 -12.14 8.82 6.04
C LEU A 81 -10.91 9.55 5.50
N MET A 82 -9.76 8.87 5.44
CA MET A 82 -8.51 9.44 4.92
C MET A 82 -8.55 9.75 3.42
N ILE A 83 -9.31 8.98 2.63
CA ILE A 83 -9.37 9.16 1.17
C ILE A 83 -10.18 10.39 0.78
N ILE A 84 -11.27 10.64 1.51
CA ILE A 84 -12.20 11.73 1.23
C ILE A 84 -11.65 13.07 1.76
N SER A 85 -10.84 13.07 2.81
CA SER A 85 -10.34 14.29 3.44
C SER A 85 -9.20 14.97 2.68
N PRO A 86 -9.31 16.27 2.36
CA PRO A 86 -8.18 17.08 1.93
C PRO A 86 -7.58 17.94 3.06
N SER A 87 -8.24 18.10 4.22
CA SER A 87 -7.68 18.84 5.36
C SER A 87 -6.80 17.94 6.22
N ILE A 88 -5.64 18.43 6.67
CA ILE A 88 -4.67 17.56 7.37
C ILE A 88 -5.22 17.02 8.67
N ILE A 89 -6.06 17.77 9.38
CA ILE A 89 -6.66 17.28 10.61
C ILE A 89 -7.55 16.08 10.34
N SER A 90 -8.38 16.15 9.30
CA SER A 90 -9.23 15.01 8.93
C SER A 90 -8.41 13.84 8.34
N ILE A 91 -7.31 14.12 7.64
CA ILE A 91 -6.33 13.09 7.25
C ILE A 91 -5.71 12.43 8.50
N MET A 92 -5.33 13.20 9.53
CA MET A 92 -4.72 12.68 10.76
C MET A 92 -5.67 11.72 11.49
N PHE A 93 -6.96 12.03 11.58
CA PHE A 93 -7.94 11.11 12.19
C PHE A 93 -8.00 9.76 11.44
N GLY A 94 -8.03 9.79 10.11
CA GLY A 94 -7.97 8.57 9.30
C GLY A 94 -6.63 7.83 9.44
N TRP A 95 -5.52 8.58 9.46
CA TRP A 95 -4.16 8.07 9.52
C TRP A 95 -3.83 7.35 10.84
N ASP A 96 -4.17 7.98 11.97
CA ASP A 96 -4.03 7.40 13.30
C ASP A 96 -4.99 6.22 13.48
N GLY A 97 -6.22 6.34 12.98
CA GLY A 97 -7.21 5.25 12.96
C GLY A 97 -6.67 4.01 12.22
N LEU A 98 -6.06 4.19 11.05
CA LEU A 98 -5.38 3.11 10.31
C LEU A 98 -4.24 2.51 11.13
N GLY A 99 -3.41 3.34 11.77
CA GLY A 99 -2.30 2.89 12.60
C GLY A 99 -2.75 2.04 13.79
N LEU A 100 -3.68 2.55 14.59
CA LEU A 100 -4.16 1.88 15.80
C LEU A 100 -4.90 0.57 15.50
N VAL A 101 -5.77 0.58 14.48
CA VAL A 101 -6.52 -0.64 14.15
C VAL A 101 -5.61 -1.70 13.55
N SER A 102 -4.61 -1.30 12.76
CA SER A 102 -3.61 -2.24 12.23
C SER A 102 -2.81 -2.93 13.33
N TYR A 103 -2.47 -2.22 14.41
CA TYR A 103 -1.81 -2.80 15.58
C TYR A 103 -2.65 -3.87 16.24
N CYS A 104 -3.93 -3.57 16.50
CA CYS A 104 -4.88 -4.52 17.08
C CYS A 104 -5.05 -5.78 16.20
N LEU A 105 -4.99 -5.63 14.88
CA LEU A 105 -5.07 -6.75 13.93
C LEU A 105 -3.78 -7.59 13.89
N ILE A 106 -2.60 -6.97 14.02
CA ILE A 106 -1.31 -7.69 14.02
C ILE A 106 -1.16 -8.53 15.30
N ILE A 107 -1.58 -8.00 16.45
CA ILE A 107 -1.47 -8.69 17.76
C ILE A 107 -2.62 -9.68 18.00
N PHE A 108 -3.44 -9.98 17.00
CA PHE A 108 -4.65 -10.79 17.18
C PHE A 108 -4.41 -12.14 17.89
N TYR A 109 -3.31 -12.84 17.56
CA TYR A 109 -2.95 -14.13 18.16
C TYR A 109 -2.21 -14.03 19.51
N GLN A 110 -1.82 -12.84 19.95
CA GLN A 110 -1.19 -12.57 21.27
C GLN A 110 0.08 -13.41 21.58
N ASN A 111 0.77 -13.92 20.56
CA ASN A 111 2.06 -14.59 20.70
C ASN A 111 3.20 -13.58 20.89
N TYR A 112 4.31 -13.98 21.52
CA TYR A 112 5.48 -13.12 21.74
C TYR A 112 6.00 -12.50 20.42
N SER A 113 6.11 -13.29 19.36
CA SER A 113 6.49 -12.81 18.02
C SER A 113 5.48 -11.82 17.43
N SER A 114 4.17 -12.00 17.70
CA SER A 114 3.13 -11.07 17.25
C SER A 114 3.17 -9.75 18.02
N PHE A 115 3.53 -9.79 19.30
CA PHE A 115 3.66 -8.59 20.13
C PHE A 115 4.87 -7.75 19.71
N ASN A 116 6.02 -8.40 19.50
CA ASN A 116 7.23 -7.72 19.02
C ASN A 116 7.03 -7.09 17.64
N SER A 117 6.42 -7.82 16.70
CA SER A 117 6.10 -7.28 15.37
C SER A 117 5.11 -6.13 15.45
N GLY A 118 4.03 -6.27 16.23
CA GLY A 118 3.07 -5.19 16.45
C GLY A 118 3.71 -3.93 17.02
N MET A 119 4.59 -4.06 18.02
CA MET A 119 5.28 -2.90 18.62
C MET A 119 6.18 -2.19 17.61
N VAL A 120 6.96 -2.92 16.81
CA VAL A 120 7.80 -2.33 15.75
C VAL A 120 6.93 -1.57 14.74
N THR A 121 5.80 -2.14 14.31
CA THR A 121 4.91 -1.46 13.35
C THR A 121 4.33 -0.15 13.88
N VAL A 122 3.90 -0.10 15.14
CA VAL A 122 3.34 1.13 15.73
C VAL A 122 4.41 2.18 15.92
N LEU A 123 5.58 1.79 16.44
CA LEU A 123 6.68 2.74 16.64
C LEU A 123 7.13 3.36 15.32
N CYS A 124 7.29 2.55 14.26
CA CYS A 124 7.64 3.09 12.93
C CYS A 124 6.55 4.02 12.38
N ASN A 125 5.27 3.67 12.55
CA ASN A 125 4.16 4.51 12.10
C ASN A 125 4.09 5.85 12.87
N ARG A 126 4.37 5.83 14.18
CA ARG A 126 4.36 7.02 15.04
C ARG A 126 5.39 8.06 14.63
N VAL A 127 6.51 7.65 14.03
CA VAL A 127 7.47 8.59 13.42
C VAL A 127 6.81 9.40 12.29
N GLY A 128 5.95 8.76 11.49
CA GLY A 128 5.16 9.44 10.46
C GLY A 128 4.11 10.38 11.05
N ASP A 129 3.45 9.97 12.13
CA ASP A 129 2.45 10.78 12.82
C ASP A 129 3.06 12.07 13.37
N VAL A 130 4.31 12.03 13.87
CA VAL A 130 5.07 13.24 14.24
C VAL A 130 5.23 14.17 13.04
N GLY A 131 5.51 13.63 11.84
CA GLY A 131 5.57 14.41 10.61
C GLY A 131 4.26 15.15 10.33
N LEU A 132 3.12 14.45 10.39
CA LEU A 132 1.80 15.08 10.18
C LEU A 132 1.46 16.10 11.26
N LEU A 133 1.79 15.85 12.53
CA LEU A 133 1.59 16.82 13.61
C LEU A 133 2.41 18.10 13.41
N MET A 134 3.64 17.98 12.92
CA MET A 134 4.46 19.13 12.56
C MET A 134 3.86 19.90 11.37
N VAL A 135 3.24 19.22 10.42
CA VAL A 135 2.52 19.89 9.32
C VAL A 135 1.33 20.68 9.88
N ILE A 136 0.54 20.12 10.79
CA ILE A 136 -0.59 20.84 11.43
C ILE A 136 -0.08 22.11 12.13
N SER A 137 1.03 22.03 12.87
CA SER A 137 1.57 23.19 13.59
C SER A 137 2.12 24.26 12.63
N LEU A 138 2.71 23.88 11.50
CA LEU A 138 3.18 24.84 10.49
C LEU A 138 2.02 25.52 9.76
N LEU A 139 0.96 24.77 9.45
CA LEU A 139 -0.22 25.31 8.80
C LEU A 139 -1.07 26.20 9.72
N MET A 140 -0.92 26.09 11.04
CA MET A 140 -1.51 27.07 11.95
C MET A 140 -1.04 28.50 11.65
N VAL A 141 0.20 28.65 11.19
CA VAL A 141 0.76 29.98 10.85
C VAL A 141 0.05 30.61 9.64
N SER A 142 -0.45 29.79 8.71
CA SER A 142 -1.20 30.25 7.53
C SER A 142 -2.70 30.48 7.78
N GLY A 143 -3.20 30.20 8.98
CA GLY A 143 -4.60 30.42 9.34
C GLY A 143 -5.61 29.39 8.81
N SER A 144 -5.19 28.42 7.99
CA SER A 144 -6.02 27.30 7.54
C SER A 144 -5.21 26.00 7.43
N TRP A 145 -5.89 24.85 7.58
CA TRP A 145 -5.30 23.50 7.43
C TRP A 145 -5.62 22.83 6.09
N ASN A 146 -6.11 23.62 5.15
CA ASN A 146 -6.50 23.15 3.84
C ASN A 146 -5.25 23.11 2.95
N LEU A 147 -4.78 21.90 2.65
CA LEU A 147 -3.57 21.74 1.82
C LEU A 147 -3.75 22.23 0.39
N MET A 148 -4.99 22.28 -0.12
CA MET A 148 -5.28 22.82 -1.45
C MET A 148 -5.10 24.34 -1.55
N LEU A 149 -5.15 25.05 -0.42
CA LEU A 149 -5.05 26.52 -0.39
C LEU A 149 -3.64 27.02 -0.12
N TYR A 150 -2.67 26.11 0.09
CA TYR A 150 -1.34 26.54 0.51
C TYR A 150 -0.53 27.07 -0.68
N PRO A 151 -0.02 28.31 -0.63
CA PRO A 151 0.95 28.77 -1.61
C PRO A 151 2.24 27.98 -1.42
N TYR A 152 2.50 27.12 -2.40
CA TYR A 152 3.74 26.60 -3.02
C TYR A 152 5.17 26.84 -2.44
N GLU A 153 5.35 27.58 -1.35
CA GLU A 153 6.66 27.88 -0.74
C GLU A 153 7.00 27.01 0.50
N GLY A 154 6.16 26.05 0.83
CA GLY A 154 6.32 25.18 2.00
C GLY A 154 7.32 24.04 1.82
N LYS A 155 8.62 24.30 1.53
CA LYS A 155 9.64 23.22 1.47
C LYS A 155 9.66 22.35 2.73
N LEU A 156 9.50 22.98 3.90
CA LEU A 156 9.48 22.28 5.18
C LEU A 156 8.17 21.48 5.39
N VAL A 157 7.03 22.01 4.94
CA VAL A 157 5.74 21.30 4.92
C VAL A 157 5.83 20.04 4.04
N ALA A 158 6.37 20.20 2.83
CA ALA A 158 6.59 19.10 1.89
C ALA A 158 7.53 18.04 2.46
N PHE A 159 8.60 18.45 3.16
CA PHE A 159 9.54 17.54 3.81
C PHE A 159 8.89 16.73 4.94
N MET A 160 8.10 17.38 5.80
CA MET A 160 7.41 16.69 6.90
C MET A 160 6.31 15.74 6.38
N MET A 161 5.59 16.11 5.31
CA MET A 161 4.66 15.19 4.64
C MET A 161 5.38 14.02 3.97
N LEU A 162 6.56 14.25 3.39
CA LEU A 162 7.37 13.20 2.79
C LEU A 162 7.84 12.18 3.85
N ILE A 163 8.21 12.62 5.06
CA ILE A 163 8.51 11.70 6.18
C ILE A 163 7.29 10.85 6.54
N ALA A 164 6.10 11.44 6.63
CA ALA A 164 4.86 10.70 6.88
C ALA A 164 4.60 9.67 5.77
N ALA A 165 4.77 10.04 4.50
CA ALA A 165 4.57 9.12 3.39
C ALA A 165 5.57 7.97 3.38
N ILE A 166 6.87 8.24 3.58
CA ILE A 166 7.95 7.23 3.59
C ILE A 166 7.72 6.19 4.69
N THR A 167 7.30 6.61 5.90
CA THR A 167 7.07 5.69 7.02
C THR A 167 5.93 4.71 6.75
N LYS A 168 4.74 5.19 6.35
CA LYS A 168 3.59 4.31 6.03
C LYS A 168 3.77 3.49 4.76
N SER A 169 4.47 4.01 3.76
CA SER A 169 4.75 3.26 2.52
C SER A 169 5.95 2.30 2.64
N ALA A 170 6.49 2.15 3.86
CA ALA A 170 7.61 1.27 4.19
C ALA A 170 8.87 1.52 3.32
N GLN A 171 9.12 2.77 2.93
CA GLN A 171 10.34 3.11 2.20
C GLN A 171 11.54 3.12 3.17
N ILE A 172 12.75 2.96 2.65
CA ILE A 172 13.99 2.97 3.43
C ILE A 172 14.13 4.36 4.07
N PRO A 173 14.45 4.43 5.37
CA PRO A 173 14.94 3.37 6.26
C PRO A 173 13.87 2.51 6.96
N PHE A 174 12.60 2.85 6.84
CA PHE A 174 11.48 2.23 7.56
C PHE A 174 10.89 1.01 6.84
N SER A 175 11.68 0.26 6.07
CA SER A 175 11.16 -0.89 5.31
C SER A 175 10.98 -2.17 6.13
N THR A 176 11.59 -2.24 7.32
CA THR A 176 11.67 -3.47 8.13
C THR A 176 10.33 -3.88 8.76
N TRP A 177 9.43 -2.93 9.02
CA TRP A 177 8.20 -3.22 9.73
C TRP A 177 7.22 -4.05 8.88
N LEU A 178 7.26 -3.93 7.55
CA LEU A 178 6.31 -4.59 6.65
C LEU A 178 6.51 -6.12 6.62
N PRO A 179 7.72 -6.69 6.43
CA PRO A 179 7.93 -8.13 6.54
C PRO A 179 7.60 -8.69 7.93
N LEU A 180 7.88 -7.93 8.99
CA LEU A 180 7.58 -8.32 10.37
C LEU A 180 6.08 -8.38 10.65
N ALA A 181 5.28 -7.50 10.03
CA ALA A 181 3.84 -7.47 10.17
C ALA A 181 3.12 -8.73 9.66
N MET A 182 3.82 -9.59 8.90
CA MET A 182 3.28 -10.86 8.38
C MET A 182 3.02 -11.93 9.45
N ALA A 183 3.31 -11.63 10.72
CA ALA A 183 2.85 -12.39 11.87
C ALA A 183 1.30 -12.36 12.02
N ALA A 184 0.64 -11.37 11.43
CA ALA A 184 -0.81 -11.25 11.41
C ALA A 184 -1.49 -12.43 10.68
N PRO A 185 -2.79 -12.70 10.96
CA PRO A 185 -3.58 -13.65 10.19
C PRO A 185 -3.65 -13.28 8.70
N THR A 186 -3.76 -14.28 7.83
CA THR A 186 -3.69 -14.06 6.37
C THR A 186 -4.75 -13.09 5.81
N PRO A 187 -6.02 -13.04 6.30
CA PRO A 187 -6.98 -12.06 5.79
C PRO A 187 -6.58 -10.62 6.12
N VAL A 188 -5.89 -10.39 7.24
CA VAL A 188 -5.34 -9.06 7.59
C VAL A 188 -4.24 -8.70 6.62
N SER A 189 -3.29 -9.61 6.35
CA SER A 189 -2.24 -9.33 5.37
C SER A 189 -2.79 -9.05 3.98
N ALA A 190 -3.86 -9.76 3.59
CA ALA A 190 -4.54 -9.57 2.32
C ALA A 190 -5.22 -8.20 2.20
N LEU A 191 -5.61 -7.55 3.30
CA LEU A 191 -6.28 -6.25 3.29
C LEU A 191 -5.29 -5.12 3.60
N VAL A 192 -4.66 -5.18 4.77
CA VAL A 192 -3.82 -4.13 5.36
C VAL A 192 -2.58 -3.88 4.51
N HIS A 193 -1.90 -4.94 4.08
CA HIS A 193 -0.59 -4.82 3.43
C HIS A 193 -0.65 -4.77 1.91
N SER A 194 -1.81 -5.03 1.30
CA SER A 194 -1.97 -5.04 -0.16
C SER A 194 -2.55 -3.74 -0.72
N SER A 195 -3.55 -3.17 -0.04
CA SER A 195 -4.49 -2.23 -0.68
C SER A 195 -4.78 -0.97 0.12
N THR A 196 -4.44 -0.93 1.42
CA THR A 196 -4.94 0.11 2.34
C THR A 196 -3.86 0.80 3.17
N LEU A 197 -3.19 0.13 4.12
CA LEU A 197 -2.28 0.82 5.04
C LEU A 197 -1.02 1.31 4.33
N VAL A 198 -0.41 0.47 3.50
CA VAL A 198 0.85 0.82 2.84
C VAL A 198 0.63 1.76 1.65
N THR A 199 -0.52 1.62 0.99
CA THR A 199 -0.95 2.51 -0.09
C THR A 199 -1.41 3.88 0.42
N ALA A 200 -1.75 4.02 1.71
CA ALA A 200 -2.13 5.31 2.30
C ALA A 200 -1.05 6.37 2.16
N GLY A 201 0.23 6.00 2.38
CA GLY A 201 1.35 6.91 2.17
C GLY A 201 1.53 7.30 0.70
N VAL A 202 1.34 6.35 -0.22
CA VAL A 202 1.39 6.61 -1.67
C VAL A 202 0.23 7.51 -2.11
N TYR A 203 -0.98 7.27 -1.60
CA TYR A 203 -2.17 8.07 -1.89
C TYR A 203 -2.04 9.51 -1.39
N LEU A 204 -1.47 9.72 -0.20
CA LEU A 204 -1.15 11.05 0.32
C LEU A 204 -0.24 11.80 -0.66
N MET A 205 0.81 11.14 -1.17
CA MET A 205 1.72 11.74 -2.15
C MET A 205 1.09 11.95 -3.53
N ILE A 206 0.15 11.10 -3.96
CA ILE A 206 -0.63 11.33 -5.19
C ILE A 206 -1.41 12.65 -5.09
N ARG A 207 -2.02 12.93 -3.93
CA ARG A 207 -2.78 14.16 -3.70
C ARG A 207 -1.90 15.40 -3.58
N PHE A 208 -0.74 15.28 -2.91
CA PHE A 208 0.19 16.39 -2.71
C PHE A 208 1.40 16.37 -3.65
N ASN A 209 1.23 15.80 -4.84
CA ASN A 209 2.34 15.68 -5.79
C ASN A 209 2.83 17.05 -6.31
N GLU A 210 1.92 18.01 -6.47
CA GLU A 210 2.28 19.37 -6.91
C GLU A 210 3.23 20.04 -5.92
N LEU A 211 2.92 19.94 -4.62
CA LEU A 211 3.81 20.42 -3.56
C LEU A 211 5.17 19.71 -3.56
N LEU A 212 5.19 18.40 -3.79
CA LEU A 212 6.43 17.64 -3.90
C LEU A 212 7.29 18.21 -5.06
N MET A 213 6.69 18.43 -6.23
CA MET A 213 7.38 18.91 -7.43
C MET A 213 8.04 20.27 -7.25
N GLU A 214 7.36 21.21 -6.63
CA GLU A 214 7.87 22.57 -6.41
C GLU A 214 8.93 22.63 -5.31
N SER A 215 8.82 21.76 -4.31
CA SER A 215 9.78 21.72 -3.20
C SER A 215 11.16 21.14 -3.56
N GLU A 216 11.33 20.62 -4.79
CA GLU A 216 12.52 19.91 -5.28
C GLU A 216 12.89 18.62 -4.52
N LEU A 217 12.04 18.18 -3.57
CA LEU A 217 12.25 16.96 -2.77
C LEU A 217 12.08 15.68 -3.59
N ASN A 218 11.56 15.78 -4.81
CA ASN A 218 11.47 14.71 -5.81
C ASN A 218 12.74 13.87 -5.90
N LYS A 219 13.92 14.51 -5.95
CA LYS A 219 15.19 13.82 -6.15
C LYS A 219 15.51 12.87 -4.99
N ILE A 220 15.20 13.28 -3.77
CA ILE A 220 15.38 12.47 -2.56
C ILE A 220 14.41 11.28 -2.61
N LEU A 221 13.14 11.54 -2.95
CA LEU A 221 12.14 10.47 -3.06
C LEU A 221 12.51 9.46 -4.16
N PHE A 222 12.99 9.93 -5.31
CA PHE A 222 13.44 9.08 -6.41
C PHE A 222 14.58 8.15 -5.97
N PHE A 223 15.59 8.69 -5.28
CA PHE A 223 16.71 7.87 -4.81
C PHE A 223 16.28 6.82 -3.78
N LEU A 224 15.47 7.22 -2.78
CA LEU A 224 14.98 6.30 -1.76
C LEU A 224 14.11 5.19 -2.35
N SER A 225 13.27 5.53 -3.32
CA SER A 225 12.34 4.59 -3.97
C SER A 225 13.01 3.57 -4.89
N VAL A 226 14.08 3.96 -5.60
CA VAL A 226 14.88 3.01 -6.37
C VAL A 226 15.65 2.07 -5.43
N PHE A 227 16.19 2.61 -4.34
CA PHE A 227 16.93 1.79 -3.38
C PHE A 227 16.03 0.80 -2.63
N THR A 228 14.78 1.18 -2.30
CA THR A 228 13.79 0.25 -1.70
C THR A 228 13.39 -0.85 -2.65
N MET A 229 13.15 -0.51 -3.91
CA MET A 229 12.83 -1.49 -4.95
C MET A 229 13.96 -2.50 -5.12
N PHE A 230 15.21 -2.04 -5.14
CA PHE A 230 16.38 -2.92 -5.24
C PHE A 230 16.55 -3.83 -4.01
N MET A 231 16.54 -3.26 -2.81
CA MET A 231 16.73 -4.03 -1.57
C MET A 231 15.63 -5.08 -1.37
N SER A 232 14.38 -4.70 -1.63
CA SER A 232 13.24 -5.62 -1.49
C SER A 232 13.28 -6.77 -2.50
N GLY A 233 13.72 -6.52 -3.74
CA GLY A 233 13.93 -7.55 -4.76
C GLY A 233 14.99 -8.57 -4.34
N LEU A 234 16.13 -8.11 -3.82
CA LEU A 234 17.19 -9.00 -3.31
C LEU A 234 16.74 -9.82 -2.10
N MET A 235 16.07 -9.19 -1.13
CA MET A 235 15.60 -9.89 0.07
C MET A 235 14.53 -10.93 -0.25
N ALA A 236 13.65 -10.65 -1.21
CA ALA A 236 12.67 -11.64 -1.67
C ALA A 236 13.36 -12.90 -2.21
N ASN A 237 14.57 -12.76 -2.75
CA ASN A 237 15.37 -13.84 -3.28
C ASN A 237 15.96 -14.78 -2.24
N LEU A 238 16.05 -14.36 -0.98
CA LEU A 238 16.59 -15.17 0.11
C LEU A 238 15.50 -15.72 1.03
N GLU A 239 14.33 -15.06 1.09
CA GLU A 239 13.24 -15.49 1.97
C GLU A 239 12.57 -16.81 1.56
N VAL A 240 12.11 -17.53 2.59
CA VAL A 240 11.51 -18.88 2.52
C VAL A 240 10.04 -18.90 3.00
N ASP A 241 9.58 -17.85 3.69
CA ASP A 241 8.18 -17.74 4.14
C ASP A 241 7.28 -17.13 3.06
N LEU A 242 6.13 -17.75 2.79
CA LEU A 242 5.32 -17.39 1.60
C LEU A 242 4.76 -15.98 1.73
N LYS A 243 4.27 -15.65 2.93
CA LYS A 243 3.78 -14.30 3.23
C LYS A 243 4.87 -13.24 3.14
N LYS A 244 6.09 -13.53 3.61
CA LYS A 244 7.21 -12.57 3.54
C LYS A 244 7.66 -12.32 2.11
N VAL A 245 7.66 -13.33 1.24
CA VAL A 245 7.95 -13.15 -0.19
C VAL A 245 6.91 -12.26 -0.86
N ILE A 246 5.62 -12.47 -0.58
CA ILE A 246 4.53 -11.63 -1.12
C ILE A 246 4.61 -10.19 -0.57
N ALA A 247 5.03 -10.03 0.70
CA ALA A 247 5.25 -8.76 1.36
C ALA A 247 6.45 -7.96 0.81
N LEU A 248 7.61 -8.60 0.64
CA LEU A 248 8.77 -7.94 0.02
C LEU A 248 8.50 -7.53 -1.41
N SER A 249 7.59 -8.23 -2.06
CA SER A 249 7.14 -7.82 -3.38
C SER A 249 6.00 -6.81 -3.40
N THR A 250 5.30 -6.52 -2.30
CA THR A 250 4.51 -5.29 -2.23
C THR A 250 5.45 -4.12 -2.05
N LEU A 251 6.48 -4.27 -1.20
CA LEU A 251 7.52 -3.27 -0.98
C LEU A 251 8.22 -2.85 -2.29
N SER A 252 8.54 -3.79 -3.18
CA SER A 252 9.13 -3.45 -4.49
C SER A 252 8.17 -2.67 -5.40
N GLN A 253 6.89 -3.02 -5.42
CA GLN A 253 5.87 -2.30 -6.21
C GLN A 253 5.57 -0.91 -5.64
N LEU A 254 5.60 -0.76 -4.32
CA LEU A 254 5.46 0.55 -3.67
C LEU A 254 6.68 1.43 -3.94
N GLY A 255 7.88 0.88 -3.94
CA GLY A 255 9.07 1.57 -4.45
C GLY A 255 8.87 2.07 -5.88
N LEU A 256 8.38 1.22 -6.77
CA LEU A 256 8.04 1.60 -8.15
C LEU A 256 6.98 2.71 -8.21
N MET A 257 5.92 2.66 -7.39
CA MET A 257 4.91 3.74 -7.29
C MET A 257 5.52 5.08 -6.84
N MET A 258 6.34 5.06 -5.79
CA MET A 258 6.98 6.28 -5.26
C MET A 258 8.00 6.86 -6.25
N MET A 259 8.67 5.99 -7.03
CA MET A 259 9.57 6.41 -8.10
C MET A 259 8.82 7.20 -9.18
N ILE A 260 7.68 6.72 -9.65
CA ILE A 260 6.88 7.43 -10.68
C ILE A 260 6.33 8.75 -10.15
N LEU A 261 5.88 8.77 -8.89
CA LEU A 261 5.43 10.00 -8.24
C LEU A 261 6.53 11.05 -8.22
N SER A 262 7.75 10.65 -7.88
CA SER A 262 8.90 11.56 -7.90
C SER A 262 9.26 12.11 -9.29
N LEU A 263 8.79 11.48 -10.37
CA LEU A 263 8.95 11.97 -11.75
C LEU A 263 7.78 12.87 -12.22
N GLY A 264 6.70 13.00 -11.45
CA GLY A 264 5.59 13.91 -11.76
C GLY A 264 4.31 13.23 -12.24
N TRP A 265 4.39 11.95 -12.59
CA TRP A 265 3.30 11.23 -13.26
C TRP A 265 2.27 10.65 -12.29
N LYS A 266 1.55 11.53 -11.56
CA LYS A 266 0.57 11.14 -10.52
C LYS A 266 -0.53 10.18 -11.01
N MET A 267 -1.00 10.34 -12.25
CA MET A 267 -2.07 9.53 -12.82
C MET A 267 -1.64 8.08 -13.08
N VAL A 268 -0.40 7.89 -13.54
CA VAL A 268 0.16 6.56 -13.80
C VAL A 268 0.41 5.81 -12.49
N ALA A 269 0.93 6.52 -11.47
CA ALA A 269 1.07 5.97 -10.14
C ALA A 269 -0.27 5.55 -9.53
N PHE A 270 -1.32 6.37 -9.67
CA PHE A 270 -2.67 6.03 -9.21
C PHE A 270 -3.24 4.81 -9.95
N TYR A 271 -3.08 4.75 -11.28
CA TYR A 271 -3.51 3.58 -12.06
C TYR A 271 -2.80 2.30 -11.60
N HIS A 272 -1.48 2.34 -11.41
CA HIS A 272 -0.72 1.19 -10.91
C HIS A 272 -1.14 0.78 -9.50
N LEU A 273 -1.43 1.74 -8.62
CA LEU A 273 -1.96 1.49 -7.27
C LEU A 273 -3.26 0.68 -7.30
N LEU A 274 -4.20 1.04 -8.18
CA LEU A 274 -5.47 0.32 -8.34
C LEU A 274 -5.25 -1.12 -8.82
N VAL A 275 -4.44 -1.30 -9.87
CA VAL A 275 -4.14 -2.64 -10.42
C VAL A 275 -3.42 -3.51 -9.38
N HIS A 276 -2.46 -2.92 -8.66
CA HIS A 276 -1.73 -3.57 -7.58
C HIS A 276 -2.62 -4.09 -6.46
N ALA A 277 -3.60 -3.30 -6.02
CA ALA A 277 -4.52 -3.70 -4.96
C ALA A 277 -5.27 -4.99 -5.33
N ILE A 278 -5.67 -5.16 -6.59
CA ILE A 278 -6.42 -6.33 -7.08
C ILE A 278 -5.55 -7.58 -7.11
N PHE A 279 -4.39 -7.54 -7.80
CA PHE A 279 -3.59 -8.76 -7.93
C PHE A 279 -2.92 -9.17 -6.61
N LYS A 280 -2.54 -8.21 -5.75
CA LYS A 280 -1.95 -8.55 -4.44
C LYS A 280 -2.97 -9.12 -3.46
N SER A 281 -4.19 -8.58 -3.41
CA SER A 281 -5.23 -9.18 -2.58
C SER A 281 -5.54 -10.61 -3.03
N MET A 282 -5.59 -10.86 -4.35
CA MET A 282 -5.72 -12.22 -4.91
C MET A 282 -4.56 -13.13 -4.50
N LEU A 283 -3.29 -12.67 -4.59
CA LEU A 283 -2.12 -13.46 -4.18
C LEU A 283 -2.15 -13.83 -2.69
N PHE A 284 -2.48 -12.89 -1.80
CA PHE A 284 -2.56 -13.16 -0.36
C PHE A 284 -3.71 -14.10 0.00
N MET A 285 -4.87 -13.98 -0.65
CA MET A 285 -5.99 -14.92 -0.43
C MET A 285 -5.62 -16.34 -0.87
N CYS A 286 -5.02 -16.48 -2.06
CA CYS A 286 -4.54 -17.79 -2.54
C CYS A 286 -3.46 -18.38 -1.62
N ALA A 287 -2.47 -17.57 -1.23
CA ALA A 287 -1.43 -17.98 -0.28
C ALA A 287 -2.04 -18.40 1.07
N GLY A 288 -3.04 -17.67 1.57
CA GLY A 288 -3.73 -18.02 2.80
C GLY A 288 -4.48 -19.36 2.71
N THR A 289 -5.12 -19.66 1.58
CA THR A 289 -5.75 -20.99 1.37
C THR A 289 -4.72 -22.12 1.33
N ILE A 290 -3.56 -21.90 0.70
CA ILE A 290 -2.47 -22.88 0.66
C ILE A 290 -1.94 -23.12 2.08
N ILE A 291 -1.65 -22.06 2.84
CA ILE A 291 -1.16 -22.15 4.22
C ILE A 291 -2.16 -22.88 5.12
N HIS A 292 -3.46 -22.57 5.00
CA HIS A 292 -4.49 -23.25 5.77
C HIS A 292 -4.61 -24.75 5.41
N SER A 293 -4.47 -25.11 4.13
CA SER A 293 -4.46 -26.51 3.70
C SER A 293 -3.23 -27.29 4.21
N MET A 294 -2.12 -26.60 4.47
CA MET A 294 -0.86 -27.15 4.97
C MET A 294 -0.72 -27.01 6.49
N MET A 295 -1.84 -26.97 7.23
CA MET A 295 -1.85 -26.91 8.71
C MET A 295 -1.05 -25.73 9.28
N ASN A 296 -1.16 -24.55 8.66
CA ASN A 296 -0.47 -23.30 9.02
C ASN A 296 1.04 -23.27 8.78
N ASN A 297 1.61 -24.23 8.03
CA ASN A 297 3.00 -24.16 7.58
C ASN A 297 3.17 -23.09 6.49
N GLN A 298 4.09 -22.15 6.73
CA GLN A 298 4.41 -21.04 5.81
C GLN A 298 5.68 -21.27 5.00
N ASP A 299 6.49 -22.25 5.41
CA ASP A 299 7.74 -22.66 4.81
C ASP A 299 7.48 -23.30 3.44
N ILE A 300 8.03 -22.68 2.40
CA ILE A 300 7.75 -23.11 1.03
C ILE A 300 8.35 -24.47 0.71
N ARG A 301 9.52 -24.78 1.28
CA ARG A 301 10.26 -26.00 0.95
C ARG A 301 9.45 -27.27 1.23
N LEU A 302 8.40 -27.15 2.03
CA LEU A 302 7.50 -28.22 2.40
C LEU A 302 6.26 -28.31 1.49
N PHE A 303 6.10 -27.40 0.53
CA PHE A 303 5.01 -27.44 -0.43
C PHE A 303 5.36 -28.41 -1.58
N GLY A 304 4.52 -29.42 -1.76
CA GLY A 304 4.58 -30.36 -2.87
C GLY A 304 3.20 -30.57 -3.48
N ASN A 305 3.16 -30.85 -4.79
CA ASN A 305 1.99 -31.28 -5.56
C ASN A 305 0.66 -30.52 -5.30
N LEU A 306 0.73 -29.19 -5.16
CA LEU A 306 -0.46 -28.36 -4.91
C LEU A 306 -1.45 -28.31 -6.08
N LYS A 307 -1.00 -28.65 -7.29
CA LYS A 307 -1.83 -28.67 -8.51
C LYS A 307 -2.95 -29.71 -8.40
N GLU A 308 -2.66 -30.88 -7.83
CA GLU A 308 -3.66 -31.95 -7.67
C GLU A 308 -4.62 -31.66 -6.52
N VAL A 309 -4.11 -31.11 -5.42
CA VAL A 309 -4.91 -30.84 -4.22
C VAL A 309 -5.85 -29.64 -4.40
N ALA A 310 -5.38 -28.55 -5.02
CA ALA A 310 -6.15 -27.32 -5.15
C ALA A 310 -5.94 -26.64 -6.53
N PRO A 311 -6.44 -27.24 -7.62
CA PRO A 311 -6.17 -26.78 -8.98
C PRO A 311 -6.66 -25.35 -9.22
N PHE A 312 -7.83 -24.99 -8.71
CA PHE A 312 -8.39 -23.65 -8.87
C PHE A 312 -7.53 -22.58 -8.19
N VAL A 313 -7.08 -22.83 -6.96
CA VAL A 313 -6.23 -21.92 -6.19
C VAL A 313 -4.89 -21.72 -6.90
N MET A 314 -4.31 -22.79 -7.45
CA MET A 314 -3.06 -22.71 -8.19
C MET A 314 -3.22 -21.93 -9.50
N MET A 315 -4.33 -22.11 -10.23
CA MET A 315 -4.61 -21.32 -11.43
C MET A 315 -4.78 -19.83 -11.11
N SER A 316 -5.53 -19.48 -10.06
CA SER A 316 -5.67 -18.07 -9.65
C SER A 316 -4.36 -17.48 -9.14
N PHE A 317 -3.57 -18.25 -8.41
CA PHE A 317 -2.22 -17.84 -7.98
C PHE A 317 -1.33 -17.57 -9.19
N PHE A 318 -1.38 -18.42 -10.22
CA PHE A 318 -0.64 -18.27 -11.48
C PHE A 318 -1.05 -17.01 -12.25
N VAL A 319 -2.35 -16.77 -12.42
CA VAL A 319 -2.85 -15.57 -13.09
C VAL A 319 -2.40 -14.30 -12.35
N ALA A 320 -2.52 -14.29 -11.02
CA ALA A 320 -2.15 -13.12 -10.22
C ALA A 320 -0.66 -12.80 -10.26
N SER A 321 0.19 -13.83 -10.31
CA SER A 321 1.64 -13.71 -10.39
C SER A 321 2.12 -13.35 -11.80
N LEU A 322 1.50 -13.84 -12.86
CA LEU A 322 1.72 -13.35 -14.23
C LEU A 322 1.35 -11.87 -14.38
N ALA A 323 0.19 -11.49 -13.83
CA ALA A 323 -0.24 -10.09 -13.81
C ALA A 323 0.78 -9.22 -13.09
N LEU A 324 1.30 -9.71 -11.96
CA LEU A 324 2.34 -9.02 -11.23
C LEU A 324 3.68 -8.98 -11.99
N CYS A 325 4.09 -10.00 -12.74
CA CYS A 325 5.31 -9.93 -13.57
C CYS A 325 5.17 -8.94 -14.73
N GLY A 326 3.94 -8.55 -15.09
CA GLY A 326 3.67 -7.68 -16.23
C GLY A 326 3.63 -8.44 -17.56
N PHE A 327 3.16 -9.69 -17.56
CA PHE A 327 3.00 -10.46 -18.79
C PHE A 327 2.04 -9.75 -19.76
N PRO A 328 2.32 -9.71 -21.09
CA PRO A 328 1.51 -9.00 -22.07
C PRO A 328 0.03 -9.37 -21.98
N PHE A 329 -0.84 -8.37 -22.18
CA PHE A 329 -2.30 -8.45 -22.07
C PHE A 329 -2.88 -8.67 -20.66
N MET A 330 -2.05 -8.88 -19.63
CA MET A 330 -2.53 -8.90 -18.24
C MET A 330 -2.62 -7.48 -17.67
N ALA A 331 -3.45 -7.27 -16.64
CA ALA A 331 -3.68 -5.94 -16.07
C ALA A 331 -2.40 -5.21 -15.62
N GLY A 332 -1.41 -5.95 -15.08
CA GLY A 332 -0.16 -5.35 -14.64
C GLY A 332 0.74 -4.88 -15.78
N PHE A 333 0.62 -5.44 -16.99
CA PHE A 333 1.38 -4.98 -18.16
C PHE A 333 1.07 -3.53 -18.49
N TYR A 334 -0.22 -3.18 -18.61
CA TYR A 334 -0.64 -1.82 -18.95
C TYR A 334 -0.11 -0.76 -17.99
N SER A 335 0.08 -1.09 -16.71
CA SER A 335 0.66 -0.13 -15.77
C SER A 335 2.18 -0.15 -15.80
N LYS A 336 2.81 -1.33 -15.67
CA LYS A 336 4.27 -1.45 -15.56
C LYS A 336 5.00 -1.06 -16.83
N ASP A 337 4.46 -1.42 -17.99
CA ASP A 337 5.10 -1.11 -19.26
C ASP A 337 5.13 0.41 -19.51
N LEU A 338 3.99 1.08 -19.29
CA LEU A 338 3.90 2.55 -19.32
C LEU A 338 4.87 3.22 -18.35
N ILE A 339 5.02 2.66 -17.14
CA ILE A 339 5.95 3.18 -16.14
C ILE A 339 7.38 3.08 -16.65
N MET A 340 7.74 1.94 -17.23
CA MET A 340 9.09 1.71 -17.74
C MET A 340 9.39 2.61 -18.95
N GLU A 341 8.43 2.76 -19.88
CA GLU A 341 8.55 3.68 -21.01
C GLU A 341 8.83 5.12 -20.56
N LEU A 342 8.09 5.61 -19.56
CA LEU A 342 8.31 6.93 -18.98
C LEU A 342 9.68 7.05 -18.32
N VAL A 343 10.15 6.03 -17.61
CA VAL A 343 11.48 6.01 -17.00
C VAL A 343 12.59 6.04 -18.05
N TYR A 344 12.45 5.30 -19.17
CA TYR A 344 13.41 5.32 -20.28
C TYR A 344 13.42 6.63 -21.06
N SER A 345 12.28 7.32 -21.14
CA SER A 345 12.18 8.61 -21.82
C SER A 345 12.97 9.72 -21.12
N ILE A 346 13.29 9.53 -19.85
CA ILE A 346 14.00 10.50 -19.03
C ILE A 346 15.51 10.20 -19.10
N ASN A 347 16.31 11.25 -19.25
CA ASN A 347 17.77 11.18 -19.18
C ASN A 347 18.24 10.88 -17.74
N LEU A 348 18.11 9.62 -17.32
CA LEU A 348 18.62 9.11 -16.06
C LEU A 348 20.08 8.67 -16.18
N ASN A 349 20.80 8.71 -15.06
CA ASN A 349 22.13 8.11 -14.97
C ASN A 349 22.05 6.61 -15.32
N TYR A 350 22.95 6.13 -16.19
CA TYR A 350 23.02 4.73 -16.60
C TYR A 350 23.04 3.74 -15.43
N TYR A 351 23.72 4.09 -14.32
CA TYR A 351 23.73 3.28 -13.10
C TYR A 351 22.36 3.15 -12.44
N MET A 352 21.56 4.21 -12.42
CA MET A 352 20.19 4.17 -11.87
C MET A 352 19.27 3.33 -12.74
N LEU A 353 19.43 3.43 -14.07
CA LEU A 353 18.70 2.58 -15.00
C LEU A 353 19.02 1.10 -14.79
N LEU A 354 20.30 0.77 -14.58
CA LEU A 354 20.74 -0.59 -14.26
C LEU A 354 20.15 -1.10 -12.94
N PHE A 355 20.13 -0.28 -11.89
CA PHE A 355 19.48 -0.67 -10.63
C PHE A 355 18.00 -0.99 -10.79
N ILE A 356 17.29 -0.16 -11.56
CA ILE A 356 15.87 -0.38 -11.87
C ILE A 356 15.69 -1.70 -12.62
N MET A 357 16.48 -1.94 -13.67
CA MET A 357 16.42 -3.17 -14.46
C MET A 357 16.71 -4.42 -13.64
N VAL A 358 17.79 -4.41 -12.84
CA VAL A 358 18.16 -5.53 -11.98
C VAL A 358 17.08 -5.79 -10.93
N SER A 359 16.48 -4.74 -10.35
CA SER A 359 15.44 -4.91 -9.35
C SER A 359 14.17 -5.57 -9.92
N LEU A 360 13.75 -5.19 -11.12
CA LEU A 360 12.60 -5.79 -11.80
C LEU A 360 12.86 -7.25 -12.20
N LEU A 361 14.06 -7.50 -12.73
CA LEU A 361 14.49 -8.85 -13.10
C LEU A 361 14.59 -9.76 -11.87
N SER A 362 15.20 -9.29 -10.79
CA SER A 362 15.43 -10.08 -9.56
C SER A 362 14.13 -10.68 -9.02
N TYR A 363 13.05 -9.90 -9.03
CA TYR A 363 11.74 -10.34 -8.58
C TYR A 363 11.05 -11.31 -9.55
N SER A 364 11.10 -11.01 -10.85
CA SER A 364 10.52 -11.87 -11.90
C SER A 364 11.20 -13.24 -11.96
N LEU A 365 12.52 -13.29 -11.77
CA LEU A 365 13.32 -14.51 -11.80
C LEU A 365 12.90 -15.45 -10.68
N LYS A 366 12.78 -14.96 -9.46
CA LYS A 366 12.36 -15.84 -8.38
C LYS A 366 10.92 -16.29 -8.55
N LEU A 367 9.97 -15.43 -8.96
CA LEU A 367 8.59 -15.87 -9.29
C LEU A 367 8.53 -16.93 -10.38
N SER A 368 9.39 -16.81 -11.40
CA SER A 368 9.51 -17.84 -12.43
C SER A 368 10.04 -19.17 -11.87
N TRP A 369 10.99 -19.10 -10.93
CA TRP A 369 11.52 -20.25 -10.20
C TRP A 369 10.47 -20.87 -9.25
N TRP A 370 9.66 -20.04 -8.58
CA TRP A 370 8.50 -20.44 -7.77
C TRP A 370 7.50 -21.26 -8.59
N PHE A 371 7.19 -20.83 -9.81
CA PHE A 371 6.31 -21.58 -10.70
C PHE A 371 6.88 -22.95 -11.02
N SER A 372 8.17 -23.06 -11.29
CA SER A 372 8.79 -24.35 -11.59
C SER A 372 8.70 -25.31 -10.40
N LEU A 373 8.95 -24.84 -9.16
CA LEU A 373 8.92 -25.70 -7.98
C LEU A 373 7.50 -26.12 -7.56
N LEU A 374 6.52 -25.20 -7.61
CA LEU A 374 5.12 -25.49 -7.27
C LEU A 374 4.43 -26.43 -8.28
N ILE A 375 4.93 -26.46 -9.53
CA ILE A 375 4.37 -27.27 -10.63
C ILE A 375 5.11 -28.62 -10.75
N PHE A 376 6.41 -28.69 -10.49
CA PHE A 376 7.24 -29.86 -10.82
C PHE A 376 7.72 -30.73 -9.66
N MET A 377 7.51 -30.37 -8.38
CA MET A 377 7.87 -31.29 -7.30
C MET A 377 6.83 -32.41 -7.13
N TYR A 378 6.98 -33.42 -8.00
CA TYR A 378 6.73 -34.82 -7.68
C TYR A 378 7.79 -35.26 -6.67
N ILE A 379 7.46 -35.22 -5.38
CA ILE A 379 8.07 -36.13 -4.40
C ILE A 379 6.93 -36.74 -3.59
#